data_AF-A0A515LD30-F1
#
_entry.id   AF-A0A515LD30-F1
#
_cell.length_a   1.000
_cell.length_b   1.000
_cell.length_c   1.000
_cell.angle_alpha   90.00
_cell.angle_beta   90.00
_cell.angle_gamma   90.00
#
_symmetry.space_group_name_H-M   'P 1'
#
loop_
_entity.id
_entity.type
_entity.pdbx_description
1 polymer ?
#
loop_
_entity_poly.entity_id
_entity_poly.type
_entity_poly.pdbx_seq_one_letter_code
_entity_poly.pdbx_strand_id
1 'polypeptide(L)'
;MKTVTGLRSAAIAAGIVYASGLITPAIAQAPSLAMLSALNDGQWEVRFRDGAPARRVCVRTGLELIQLQHGQSGCSRFVVEDGAKVVTVQYTCRGNGYGRTSVRQETTSLVQIDSQGIADGLPFQFSAEARRVGACR
;
A
#
# COMPACT_ATOMS: atom_id res chain seq x y z
N MET A 1 -34.76 -78.61 -1.17
CA MET A 1 -35.81 -77.65 -0.72
C MET A 1 -35.12 -76.35 -0.33
N LYS A 2 -35.56 -75.24 -0.92
CA LYS A 2 -35.26 -73.82 -0.64
C LYS A 2 -33.95 -73.20 -1.17
N THR A 3 -34.18 -72.04 -1.77
CA THR A 3 -33.39 -71.15 -2.61
C THR A 3 -32.59 -70.09 -1.82
N VAL A 4 -31.41 -69.76 -2.35
CA VAL A 4 -30.76 -68.44 -2.57
C VAL A 4 -31.11 -67.26 -1.64
N THR A 5 -30.09 -66.52 -1.14
CA THR A 5 -29.82 -65.08 -1.44
C THR A 5 -28.77 -64.44 -0.51
N GLY A 6 -27.88 -63.61 -1.09
CA GLY A 6 -27.23 -62.46 -0.45
C GLY A 6 -25.74 -62.65 -0.14
N LEU A 7 -24.81 -61.72 -0.37
CA LEU A 7 -24.88 -60.35 -0.86
C LEU A 7 -23.43 -59.99 -1.28
N ARG A 8 -23.22 -59.31 -2.42
CA ARG A 8 -21.89 -58.89 -2.87
C ARG A 8 -21.46 -57.62 -2.15
N SER A 9 -20.22 -57.57 -1.67
CA SER A 9 -19.53 -56.32 -1.31
C SER A 9 -18.05 -56.48 -1.63
N ALA A 10 -17.61 -55.81 -2.70
CA ALA A 10 -16.21 -55.69 -3.07
C ALA A 10 -15.65 -54.42 -2.41
N ALA A 11 -14.68 -54.57 -1.51
CA ALA A 11 -13.92 -53.46 -0.96
C ALA A 11 -12.60 -53.33 -1.74
N ILE A 12 -12.43 -52.21 -2.46
CA ILE A 12 -11.17 -51.84 -3.11
C ILE A 12 -10.36 -51.03 -2.10
N ALA A 13 -9.19 -51.55 -1.73
CA ALA A 13 -8.27 -50.91 -0.80
C ALA A 13 -7.63 -49.66 -1.43
N ALA A 14 -7.63 -48.56 -0.67
CA ALA A 14 -7.04 -47.28 -1.03
C ALA A 14 -5.52 -47.29 -0.77
N GLY A 15 -4.72 -46.96 -1.79
CA GLY A 15 -3.29 -46.68 -1.66
C GLY A 15 -3.06 -45.22 -1.30
N ILE A 16 -2.37 -44.96 -0.19
CA ILE A 16 -1.95 -43.62 0.24
C ILE A 16 -0.50 -43.41 -0.26
N VAL A 17 -0.33 -42.58 -1.29
CA VAL A 17 0.97 -42.08 -1.72
C VAL A 17 1.28 -40.81 -0.94
N TYR A 18 2.26 -40.87 -0.03
CA TYR A 18 2.83 -39.70 0.64
C TYR A 18 3.77 -38.97 -0.33
N ALA A 19 3.33 -37.84 -0.88
CA ALA A 19 4.19 -36.92 -1.62
C ALA A 19 4.59 -35.76 -0.70
N SER A 20 5.80 -35.82 -0.15
CA SER A 20 6.42 -34.74 0.64
C SER A 20 6.92 -33.64 -0.29
N GLY A 21 6.06 -32.66 -0.57
CA GLY A 21 6.43 -31.42 -1.28
C GLY A 21 7.18 -30.46 -0.35
N LEU A 22 8.37 -30.02 -0.77
CA LEU A 22 9.12 -28.95 -0.13
C LEU A 22 8.36 -27.62 -0.33
N ILE A 23 7.77 -27.09 0.73
CA ILE A 23 7.12 -25.78 0.71
C ILE A 23 8.21 -24.72 0.93
N THR A 24 8.74 -24.13 -0.15
CA THR A 24 9.57 -22.93 -0.04
C THR A 24 8.66 -21.75 0.30
N PRO A 25 8.88 -21.01 1.41
CA PRO A 25 8.08 -19.83 1.71
C PRO A 25 8.30 -18.79 0.61
N ALA A 26 7.22 -18.40 -0.07
CA ALA A 26 7.26 -17.27 -0.99
C ALA A 26 7.55 -15.98 -0.20
N ILE A 27 8.69 -15.34 -0.46
CA ILE A 27 8.98 -14.01 0.07
C ILE A 27 8.09 -13.05 -0.73
N ALA A 28 7.02 -12.53 -0.11
CA ALA A 28 6.19 -11.51 -0.73
C ALA A 28 7.04 -10.25 -0.97
N GLN A 29 7.36 -9.97 -2.23
CA GLN A 29 7.92 -8.68 -2.64
C GLN A 29 6.84 -7.63 -2.36
N ALA A 30 7.10 -6.72 -1.42
CA ALA A 30 6.22 -5.57 -1.23
C ALA A 30 6.09 -4.84 -2.58
N PRO A 31 4.89 -4.39 -2.98
CA PRO A 31 4.72 -3.63 -4.21
C PRO A 31 5.74 -2.50 -4.21
N SER A 32 6.67 -2.54 -5.16
CA SER A 32 7.62 -1.47 -5.35
C SER A 32 6.80 -0.33 -5.93
N LEU A 33 6.43 0.65 -5.10
CA LEU A 33 5.70 1.86 -5.51
C LEU A 33 6.55 2.63 -6.52
N ALA A 34 6.54 2.14 -7.76
CA ALA A 34 7.63 2.36 -8.71
C ALA A 34 7.60 3.80 -9.20
N MET A 35 6.39 4.33 -9.41
CA MET A 35 6.18 5.74 -9.73
C MET A 35 6.72 6.65 -8.62
N LEU A 36 6.44 6.36 -7.35
CA LEU A 36 6.93 7.17 -6.22
C LEU A 36 8.46 7.12 -6.11
N SER A 37 9.03 5.93 -6.33
CA SER A 37 10.47 5.69 -6.30
C SER A 37 11.20 6.40 -7.45
N ALA A 38 10.49 6.71 -8.54
CA ALA A 38 11.02 7.43 -9.70
C ALA A 38 10.89 8.96 -9.59
N LEU A 39 10.34 9.49 -8.48
CA LEU A 39 10.34 10.93 -8.23
C LEU A 39 11.73 11.42 -7.87
N ASN A 40 12.05 12.64 -8.30
CA ASN A 40 13.33 13.27 -7.97
C ASN A 40 13.41 13.54 -6.47
N ASP A 41 14.48 13.06 -5.86
CA ASP A 41 14.81 13.32 -4.46
C ASP A 41 15.14 14.80 -4.23
N GLY A 42 14.89 15.29 -3.02
CA GLY A 42 15.26 16.65 -2.62
C GLY A 42 14.19 17.35 -1.78
N GLN A 43 14.31 18.66 -1.69
CA GLN A 43 13.35 19.50 -1.02
C GLN A 43 12.15 19.73 -1.93
N TRP A 44 10.96 19.45 -1.43
CA TRP A 44 9.69 19.74 -2.07
C TRP A 44 8.92 20.78 -1.27
N GLU A 45 8.20 21.65 -1.96
CA GLU A 45 7.19 22.53 -1.39
C GLU A 45 5.81 21.96 -1.69
N VAL A 46 5.00 21.80 -0.65
CA VAL A 46 3.63 21.31 -0.71
C VAL A 46 2.69 22.50 -0.52
N ARG A 47 1.86 22.78 -1.52
CA ARG A 47 0.88 23.87 -1.53
C ARG A 47 -0.51 23.27 -1.46
N PHE A 48 -1.20 23.48 -0.35
CA PHE A 48 -2.55 22.96 -0.13
C PHE A 48 -3.60 23.84 -0.81
N ARG A 49 -4.69 23.20 -1.27
CA ARG A 49 -5.81 23.87 -1.94
C ARG A 49 -6.90 24.34 -0.98
N ASP A 50 -6.84 23.89 0.27
CA ASP A 50 -7.75 24.27 1.36
C ASP A 50 -7.35 25.60 2.06
N GLY A 51 -6.27 26.24 1.61
CA GLY A 51 -5.74 27.46 2.19
C GLY A 51 -4.78 27.26 3.35
N ALA A 52 -4.47 26.00 3.73
CA ALA A 52 -3.45 25.73 4.73
C ALA A 52 -2.07 26.23 4.25
N PRO A 53 -1.19 26.68 5.18
CA PRO A 53 0.14 27.17 4.82
C PRO A 53 0.94 26.15 4.03
N ALA A 54 1.63 26.62 2.99
CA ALA A 54 2.57 25.79 2.26
C ALA A 54 3.70 25.33 3.21
N ARG A 55 4.18 24.10 3.01
CA ARG A 55 5.25 23.55 3.83
C ARG A 55 6.28 22.79 3.01
N ARG A 56 7.47 22.68 3.57
CA ARG A 56 8.60 22.00 2.94
C ARG A 56 8.77 20.59 3.50
N VAL A 57 8.96 19.62 2.61
CA VAL A 57 9.21 18.21 2.93
C VAL A 57 10.46 17.74 2.19
N CYS A 58 11.37 17.08 2.88
CA CYS A 58 12.49 16.39 2.24
C CYS A 58 11.98 15.03 1.73
N VAL A 59 11.94 14.87 0.41
CA VAL A 59 11.49 13.64 -0.27
C VAL A 59 12.72 12.85 -0.66
N ARG A 60 12.85 11.62 -0.16
CA ARG A 60 13.96 10.73 -0.49
C ARG A 60 13.51 9.56 -1.36
N THR A 61 12.28 9.11 -1.18
CA THR A 61 11.74 7.91 -1.82
C THR A 61 10.34 8.10 -2.40
N GLY A 62 9.77 9.30 -2.28
CA GLY A 62 8.38 9.60 -2.63
C GLY A 62 7.38 9.17 -1.56
N LEU A 63 7.77 8.26 -0.65
CA LEU A 63 6.92 7.78 0.44
C LEU A 63 6.57 8.88 1.46
N GLU A 64 7.35 9.95 1.51
CA GLU A 64 7.05 11.10 2.36
C GLU A 64 5.78 11.84 1.90
N LEU A 65 5.41 11.71 0.62
CA LEU A 65 4.23 12.36 0.03
C LEU A 65 2.92 11.61 0.31
N ILE A 66 2.97 10.31 0.63
CA ILE A 66 1.76 9.51 0.94
C ILE A 66 1.32 9.63 2.40
N GLN A 67 2.06 10.35 3.25
CA GLN A 67 1.84 10.37 4.69
C GLN A 67 1.94 11.78 5.28
N LEU A 68 1.61 12.81 4.50
CA LEU A 68 1.79 14.20 4.89
C LEU A 68 1.09 14.56 6.21
N GLN A 69 -0.11 14.04 6.46
CA GLN A 69 -0.85 14.32 7.70
C GLN A 69 -0.20 13.67 8.93
N HIS A 70 0.48 12.53 8.77
CA HIS A 70 1.03 11.76 9.87
C HIS A 70 2.55 11.68 9.74
N GLY A 71 3.30 12.60 10.35
CA GLY A 71 4.77 12.62 10.24
C GLY A 71 5.51 11.50 10.99
N GLN A 72 4.80 10.65 11.75
CA GLN A 72 5.40 9.59 12.56
C GLN A 72 5.90 8.40 11.71
N SER A 73 6.95 7.74 12.18
CA SER A 73 7.45 6.49 11.60
C SER A 73 6.61 5.29 12.05
N GLY A 74 6.82 4.13 11.40
CA GLY A 74 6.22 2.87 11.82
C GLY A 74 4.74 2.68 11.48
N CYS A 75 4.16 3.54 10.65
CA CYS A 75 2.80 3.32 10.14
C CYS A 75 2.78 2.15 9.15
N SER A 76 1.81 1.25 9.32
CA SER A 76 1.57 0.17 8.36
C SER A 76 0.95 0.72 7.09
N ARG A 77 1.22 0.09 5.95
CA ARG A 77 0.77 0.55 4.64
C ARG A 77 0.16 -0.61 3.85
N PHE A 78 -0.90 -0.30 3.14
CA PHE A 78 -1.56 -1.17 2.19
C PHE A 78 -1.69 -0.43 0.86
N VAL A 79 -1.11 -1.01 -0.19
CA VAL A 79 -1.12 -0.45 -1.53
C VAL A 79 -2.48 -0.78 -2.16
N VAL A 80 -3.25 0.27 -2.45
CA VAL A 80 -4.55 0.16 -3.11
C VAL A 80 -4.37 0.19 -4.62
N GLU A 81 -3.43 1.00 -5.10
CA GLU A 81 -3.11 1.15 -6.52
C GLU A 81 -1.61 1.46 -6.69
N ASP A 82 -0.97 0.80 -7.65
CA ASP A 82 0.44 1.01 -8.03
C ASP A 82 0.54 1.16 -9.56
N GLY A 83 -0.02 2.25 -10.06
CA GLY A 83 -0.04 2.57 -11.49
C GLY A 83 1.18 3.39 -11.91
N ALA A 84 1.47 3.40 -13.21
CA ALA A 84 2.59 4.15 -13.79
C ALA A 84 2.53 5.67 -13.55
N LYS A 85 1.33 6.23 -13.31
CA LYS A 85 1.09 7.67 -13.08
C LYS A 85 0.31 7.99 -11.82
N VAL A 86 -0.29 7.00 -11.17
CA VAL A 86 -1.09 7.18 -9.97
C VAL A 86 -0.75 6.07 -9.00
N VAL A 87 -0.45 6.44 -7.76
CA VAL A 87 -0.28 5.51 -6.65
C VAL A 87 -1.27 5.88 -5.57
N THR A 88 -2.00 4.91 -5.05
CA THR A 88 -2.93 5.11 -3.94
C THR A 88 -2.55 4.18 -2.79
N VAL A 89 -2.28 4.75 -1.62
CA VAL A 89 -1.88 4.01 -0.41
C VAL A 89 -2.84 4.32 0.72
N GLN A 90 -3.35 3.26 1.35
CA GLN A 90 -3.93 3.33 2.68
C GLN A 90 -2.82 3.12 3.71
N TYR A 91 -2.77 3.92 4.76
CA TYR A 91 -1.84 3.74 5.86
C TYR A 91 -2.56 3.84 7.20
N THR A 92 -2.00 3.19 8.22
CA THR A 92 -2.50 3.23 9.60
C THR A 92 -1.33 3.51 10.55
N CYS A 93 -1.51 4.51 11.39
CA CYS A 93 -0.53 4.92 12.40
C CYS A 93 -1.06 4.55 13.78
N ARG A 94 -0.41 3.58 14.44
CA ARG A 94 -0.93 3.02 15.70
C ARG A 94 -1.05 4.11 16.77
N GLY A 95 -2.28 4.33 17.24
CA GLY A 95 -2.58 5.34 18.25
C GLY A 95 -2.81 6.76 17.72
N ASN A 96 -2.66 7.00 16.41
CA ASN A 96 -2.87 8.32 15.81
C ASN A 96 -3.72 8.25 14.53
N GLY A 97 -4.51 7.20 14.33
CA GLY A 97 -5.47 7.12 13.22
C GLY A 97 -4.90 6.55 11.92
N TYR A 98 -5.44 7.00 10.80
CA TYR A 98 -5.20 6.41 9.47
C TYR A 98 -5.44 7.43 8.35
N GLY A 99 -4.91 7.14 7.16
CA GLY A 99 -5.21 7.93 5.98
C GLY A 99 -5.17 7.12 4.70
N ARG A 100 -5.88 7.59 3.69
CA ARG A 100 -5.73 7.18 2.30
C ARG A 100 -5.19 8.36 1.53
N THR A 101 -4.11 8.15 0.81
CA THR A 101 -3.49 9.18 -0.03
C THR A 101 -3.33 8.65 -1.44
N SER A 102 -3.80 9.42 -2.42
CA SER A 102 -3.55 9.22 -3.84
C SER A 102 -2.55 10.27 -4.32
N VAL A 103 -1.53 9.83 -5.04
CA VAL A 103 -0.48 10.68 -5.61
C VAL A 103 -0.49 10.48 -7.12
N ARG A 104 -0.80 11.53 -7.87
CA ARG A 104 -0.75 11.57 -9.33
C ARG A 104 0.51 12.29 -9.79
N GLN A 105 1.29 11.64 -10.63
CA GLN A 105 2.49 12.21 -11.21
C GLN A 105 2.17 13.05 -12.43
N GLU A 106 2.54 14.33 -12.38
CA GLU A 106 2.57 15.21 -13.55
C GLU A 106 3.96 15.15 -14.22
N THR A 107 5.01 15.24 -13.42
CA THR A 107 6.42 15.04 -13.82
C THR A 107 7.20 14.37 -12.69
N THR A 108 8.48 14.03 -12.90
CA THR A 108 9.33 13.53 -11.80
C THR A 108 9.59 14.57 -10.70
N SER A 109 9.23 15.85 -10.90
CA SER A 109 9.40 16.94 -9.94
C SER A 109 8.10 17.66 -9.56
N LEU A 110 6.94 17.10 -9.95
CA LEU A 110 5.62 17.68 -9.72
C LEU A 110 4.56 16.58 -9.58
N VAL A 111 3.81 16.62 -8.49
CA VAL A 111 2.68 15.70 -8.25
C VAL A 111 1.45 16.42 -7.71
N GLN A 112 0.29 15.84 -7.94
CA GLN A 112 -0.96 16.18 -7.25
C GLN A 112 -1.23 15.14 -6.17
N ILE A 113 -1.71 15.58 -5.02
CA ILE A 113 -1.94 14.74 -3.85
C ILE A 113 -3.37 14.98 -3.36
N ASP A 114 -4.11 13.90 -3.17
CA ASP A 114 -5.39 13.89 -2.48
C ASP A 114 -5.28 12.98 -1.27
N SER A 115 -5.66 13.47 -0.09
CA SER A 115 -5.55 12.69 1.14
C SER A 115 -6.74 12.92 2.05
N GLN A 116 -7.17 11.85 2.72
CA GLN A 116 -8.25 11.89 3.70
C GLN A 116 -8.09 10.82 4.76
N GLY A 117 -8.71 10.99 5.91
CA GLY A 117 -8.70 9.99 6.98
C GLY A 117 -9.02 10.57 8.35
N ILE A 118 -8.46 9.96 9.38
CA ILE A 118 -8.58 10.37 10.78
C ILE A 118 -7.17 10.64 11.32
N ALA A 119 -6.95 11.81 11.92
CA ALA A 119 -5.75 12.17 12.64
C ALA A 119 -6.15 12.75 14.00
N ASP A 120 -5.51 12.31 15.10
CA ASP A 120 -5.84 12.75 16.46
C ASP A 120 -7.35 12.65 16.80
N GLY A 121 -8.03 11.62 16.27
CA GLY A 121 -9.46 11.38 16.47
C GLY A 121 -10.41 12.26 15.65
N LEU A 122 -9.88 13.17 14.83
CA LEU A 122 -10.66 14.09 13.99
C LEU A 122 -10.52 13.75 12.50
N PRO A 123 -11.59 13.93 11.70
CA PRO A 123 -11.51 13.77 10.27
C PRO A 123 -10.64 14.86 9.63
N PHE A 124 -9.88 14.48 8.61
CA PHE A 124 -9.18 15.40 7.75
C PHE A 124 -9.38 15.02 6.29
N GLN A 125 -9.32 16.03 5.42
CA GLN A 125 -9.27 15.87 3.98
C GLN A 125 -8.55 17.07 3.39
N PHE A 126 -7.64 16.85 2.44
CA PHE A 126 -7.02 17.92 1.67
C PHE A 126 -6.64 17.46 0.27
N SER A 127 -6.46 18.44 -0.61
CA SER A 127 -5.78 18.31 -1.89
C SER A 127 -4.59 19.25 -1.93
N ALA A 128 -3.50 18.86 -2.57
CA ALA A 128 -2.27 19.65 -2.65
C ALA A 128 -1.51 19.43 -3.96
N GLU A 129 -0.76 20.45 -4.37
CA GLU A 129 0.33 20.30 -5.33
C GLU A 129 1.65 20.19 -4.55
N ALA A 130 2.49 19.22 -4.90
CA ALA A 130 3.86 19.15 -4.39
C ALA A 130 4.85 19.33 -5.53
N ARG A 131 5.82 20.23 -5.36
CA ARG A 131 6.83 20.56 -6.37
C ARG A 131 8.22 20.56 -5.77
N ARG A 132 9.19 19.96 -6.46
CA ARG A 132 10.60 20.02 -6.07
C ARG A 132 11.14 21.44 -6.20
N VAL A 133 11.83 21.92 -5.17
CA VAL A 133 12.41 23.28 -5.08
C VAL A 133 13.93 23.28 -4.88
N GLY A 134 14.57 22.12 -4.70
CA GLY A 134 16.03 22.02 -4.59
C GLY A 134 16.49 20.74 -3.91
N ALA A 135 17.74 20.73 -3.45
CA ALA A 135 18.24 19.68 -2.55
C ALA A 135 17.65 19.84 -1.14
N CYS A 136 17.53 18.74 -0.39
CA CYS A 136 17.21 18.82 1.03
C CYS A 136 18.26 19.66 1.78
N ARG A 137 17.82 20.37 2.81
CA ARG A 137 18.68 21.17 3.69
C ARG A 137 18.83 20.51 5.04
#